data_AF-K2E3J0-F1
#
_entry.id   AF-K2E3J0-F1
#
_cell.length_a   1.000
_cell.length_b   1.000
_cell.length_c   1.000
_cell.angle_alpha   90.00
_cell.angle_beta   90.00
_cell.angle_gamma   90.00
#
_symmetry.space_group_name_H-M   'P 1'
#
loop_
_entity.id
_entity.type
_entity.pdbx_description
1 polymer ?
#
loop_
_entity_poly.entity_id
_entity_poly.type
_entity_poly.pdbx_seq_one_letter_code
_entity_poly.pdbx_strand_id
1 'polypeptide(L)' 'MPIQDASNYNKQHAVPQNIMDVEFKIIGELTLRQFAYLIIFGGIAYVTAVYMGGIFKWPLVVICALLGVGLAFVP' A
#
# COMPACT_ATOMS: atom_id res chain seq x y z
N MET A 1 -22.27 1.90 63.63
CA MET A 1 -21.00 1.96 62.88
C MET A 1 -21.33 2.27 61.43
N PRO A 2 -20.84 3.37 60.83
CA PRO A 2 -21.03 3.60 59.40
C PRO A 2 -20.09 2.68 58.63
N ILE A 3 -20.65 1.81 57.78
CA ILE A 3 -19.90 0.93 56.88
C ILE A 3 -19.26 1.82 55.82
N GLN A 4 -17.94 1.97 55.88
CA GLN A 4 -17.15 2.57 54.81
C GLN A 4 -17.01 1.54 53.69
N ASP A 5 -18.04 1.40 52.87
CA ASP A 5 -17.88 0.79 51.55
C ASP A 5 -17.27 1.86 50.63
N ALA A 6 -16.00 2.16 50.87
CA ALA A 6 -15.14 2.93 49.97
C ALA A 6 -14.85 2.06 48.76
N SER A 7 -15.87 1.93 47.94
CA SER A 7 -15.86 1.12 46.75
C SER A 7 -15.11 1.85 45.65
N ASN A 8 -13.81 1.55 45.61
CA ASN A 8 -12.88 2.01 44.59
C ASN A 8 -13.20 1.29 43.26
N TYR A 9 -14.31 1.66 42.62
CA TYR A 9 -14.72 1.11 41.32
C TYR A 9 -13.96 1.72 40.14
N ASN A 10 -13.07 2.70 40.36
CA ASN A 10 -12.35 3.37 39.28
C ASN A 10 -11.05 2.66 38.90
N LYS A 11 -11.08 1.33 38.73
CA LYS A 11 -10.00 0.64 38.03
C LYS A 11 -10.30 0.72 36.53
N GLN A 12 -10.15 1.92 35.98
CA GLN A 12 -10.25 2.22 34.55
C GLN A 12 -9.44 1.17 33.77
N HIS A 13 -10.12 0.19 33.16
CA HIS A 13 -9.44 -0.74 32.27
C HIS A 13 -9.05 0.04 31.02
N ALA A 14 -7.80 -0.13 30.60
CA ALA A 14 -7.33 0.48 29.37
C ALA A 14 -8.29 0.11 28.24
N VAL A 15 -8.87 1.12 27.59
CA VAL A 15 -9.69 0.90 26.40
C VAL A 15 -8.77 0.29 25.35
N PRO A 16 -9.11 -0.88 24.79
CA PRO A 16 -8.28 -1.51 23.77
C PRO A 16 -8.13 -0.54 22.60
N GLN A 17 -6.90 -0.10 22.36
CA GLN A 17 -6.60 0.69 21.18
C GLN A 17 -6.66 -0.23 19.96
N ASN A 18 -7.16 0.27 18.84
CA ASN A 18 -7.14 -0.47 17.59
C ASN A 18 -5.68 -0.71 17.18
N ILE A 19 -5.16 -1.91 17.41
CA ILE A 19 -3.77 -2.29 17.06
C ILE A 19 -3.68 -2.78 15.60
N MET A 20 -4.81 -2.91 14.90
CA MET A 20 -4.88 -3.37 13.52
C MET A 20 -4.89 -2.19 12.55
N ASP A 21 -3.72 -1.57 12.33
CA ASP A 21 -3.42 -0.96 11.03
C ASP A 21 -2.85 -2.05 10.12
N VAL A 22 -3.72 -2.98 9.73
CA VAL A 22 -3.39 -3.94 8.68
C VAL A 22 -3.59 -3.24 7.34
N GLU A 23 -2.50 -2.76 6.75
CA GLU A 23 -2.54 -2.31 5.37
C GLU A 23 -3.04 -3.46 4.48
N PHE A 24 -4.11 -3.19 3.73
CA PHE A 24 -4.67 -4.16 2.82
C PHE A 24 -3.69 -4.45 1.68
N LYS A 25 -2.98 -5.57 1.81
CA LYS A 25 -2.13 -6.13 0.78
C LYS A 25 -2.98 -7.00 -0.15
N ILE A 26 -2.92 -6.74 -1.45
CA ILE A 26 -3.75 -7.44 -2.44
C ILE A 26 -3.08 -8.72 -2.90
N ILE A 27 -1.79 -8.63 -3.23
CA ILE A 27 -0.97 -9.73 -3.71
C ILE A 27 0.38 -9.66 -3.01
N GLY A 28 0.68 -10.69 -2.22
CA GLY A 28 1.91 -10.75 -1.43
C GLY A 28 2.00 -9.58 -0.46
N GLU A 29 2.98 -8.70 -0.71
CA GLU A 29 3.29 -7.54 0.13
C GLU A 29 2.88 -6.19 -0.49
N LEU A 30 2.27 -6.20 -1.68
CA LEU A 30 1.83 -5.01 -2.39
C LEU A 30 0.48 -4.49 -1.90
N THR A 31 0.42 -3.20 -1.57
CA THR A 31 -0.84 -2.50 -1.27
C THR A 31 -1.66 -2.27 -2.54
N LEU A 32 -2.96 -1.96 -2.41
CA LEU A 32 -3.83 -1.58 -3.54
C LEU A 32 -3.20 -0.51 -4.43
N ARG A 33 -2.58 0.50 -3.81
CA ARG A 33 -1.96 1.62 -4.50
C ARG A 33 -0.73 1.19 -5.30
N GLN A 34 0.16 0.41 -4.70
CA GLN A 34 1.36 -0.08 -5.35
C GLN A 34 1.03 -0.99 -6.54
N PHE A 35 0.02 -1.85 -6.39
CA PHE A 35 -0.49 -2.67 -7.49
C PHE A 35 -1.09 -1.83 -8.62
N ALA A 36 -1.81 -0.75 -8.30
CA ALA A 36 -2.34 0.16 -9.32
C ALA A 36 -1.21 0.83 -10.12
N TYR A 37 -0.09 1.22 -9.50
CA TYR A 37 1.06 1.75 -10.22
C TYR A 37 1.63 0.73 -11.22
N LEU A 38 1.81 -0.54 -10.81
CA LEU A 38 2.29 -1.58 -11.72
C LEU A 38 1.38 -1.77 -12.93
N ILE A 39 0.06 -1.78 -12.74
CA ILE A 39 -0.90 -1.93 -13.85
C ILE A 39 -0.84 -0.72 -14.79
N ILE A 40 -0.84 0.49 -14.25
CA ILE A 40 -0.87 1.71 -15.07
C ILE A 40 0.42 1.84 -15.88
N PHE A 41 1.59 1.77 -15.22
CA PHE A 41 2.87 1.91 -15.89
C PHE A 41 3.18 0.71 -16.79
N GLY A 42 2.82 -0.50 -16.39
CA GLY A 42 2.92 -1.70 -17.22
C GLY A 42 2.03 -1.62 -18.45
N GLY A 43 0.80 -1.11 -18.30
CA GLY A 43 -0.13 -0.87 -19.41
C GLY A 43 0.40 0.17 -20.40
N ILE A 44 0.91 1.30 -19.90
CA ILE A 44 1.54 2.35 -20.74
C ILE A 44 2.77 1.79 -21.47
N ALA A 45 3.61 1.02 -20.79
CA ALA A 45 4.77 0.38 -21.39
C ALA A 45 4.36 -0.62 -22.50
N TYR A 46 3.31 -1.40 -22.27
CA TYR A 46 2.77 -2.34 -23.27
C TYR A 46 2.18 -1.62 -24.49
N VAL A 47 1.33 -0.61 -24.27
CA VAL A 47 0.76 0.21 -25.36
C VAL A 47 1.87 0.86 -26.18
N THR A 48 2.87 1.42 -25.50
CA THR A 48 4.05 2.01 -26.17
C THR A 48 4.81 0.96 -26.99
N ALA A 49 4.98 -0.26 -26.47
CA ALA A 49 5.69 -1.32 -27.17
C ALA A 49 4.98 -1.81 -28.44
N VAL A 50 3.64 -1.78 -28.44
CA VAL A 50 2.76 -2.24 -29.53
C VAL A 50 2.54 -1.18 -30.60
N TYR A 51 2.21 0.06 -30.20
CA TYR A 51 1.82 1.12 -31.14
C TYR A 51 3.00 1.95 -31.67
N MET A 52 4.10 2.05 -30.91
CA MET A 52 5.26 2.83 -31.32
C MET A 52 6.21 1.97 -32.17
N GLY A 53 6.50 2.39 -33.41
CA GLY A 53 7.52 1.77 -34.26
C GLY A 53 8.90 2.40 -34.07
N GLY A 54 9.97 1.63 -34.28
CA GLY A 54 11.35 2.12 -34.29
C GLY A 54 12.18 1.78 -33.04
N ILE A 55 13.47 2.12 -33.09
CA ILE A 55 14.45 1.74 -32.05
C ILE A 55 14.27 2.53 -30.75
N PHE A 56 13.78 3.77 -30.85
CA PHE A 56 13.57 4.67 -29.71
C PHE A 56 12.43 4.23 -28.77
N LYS A 57 11.61 3.26 -29.17
CA LYS A 57 10.55 2.72 -28.30
C LYS A 57 11.11 1.95 -27.11
N TRP A 58 12.22 1.22 -27.31
CA TRP A 58 12.77 0.34 -26.28
C TRP A 58 13.25 1.10 -25.04
N PRO A 59 14.03 2.19 -25.17
CA PRO A 59 14.37 3.04 -24.03
C PRO A 59 13.13 3.55 -23.28
N LEU A 60 12.11 4.01 -24.01
CA LEU A 60 10.90 4.57 -23.40
C LEU A 60 10.09 3.51 -22.63
N VAL A 61 9.95 2.31 -23.21
CA VAL A 61 9.28 1.17 -22.58
C VAL A 61 10.03 0.73 -21.31
N VAL A 62 11.36 0.65 -21.38
CA VAL A 62 12.21 0.27 -20.24
C VAL A 62 12.11 1.30 -19.12
N ILE A 63 12.16 2.60 -19.43
CA ILE A 63 12.02 3.66 -18.43
C ILE A 63 10.63 3.62 -17.79
N CYS A 64 9.55 3.48 -18.57
CA CYS A 64 8.20 3.38 -18.01
C CYS A 64 8.02 2.14 -17.12
N ALA A 65 8.56 0.99 -17.54
CA ALA A 65 8.51 -0.24 -16.75
C ALA A 65 9.31 -0.10 -15.45
N LEU A 66 10.51 0.48 -15.50
CA LEU A 66 11.33 0.74 -14.32
C LEU A 66 10.68 1.73 -13.36
N LEU A 67 10.03 2.78 -13.87
CA LEU A 67 9.29 3.72 -13.03
C LEU A 67 8.10 3.04 -12.33
N GLY A 68 7.37 2.17 -13.04
CA GLY A 68 6.28 1.40 -12.44
C GLY A 68 6.76 0.49 -11.30
N VAL A 69 7.85 -0.23 -11.51
CA VAL A 69 8.46 -1.08 -10.47
C VAL A 69 9.03 -0.22 -9.34
N GLY A 70 9.75 0.85 -9.65
CA GLY A 70 10.31 1.77 -8.66
C GLY A 70 9.24 2.35 -7.75
N LEU A 71 8.15 2.89 -8.29
CA LEU A 71 7.05 3.47 -7.50
C LEU A 71 6.23 2.43 -6.74
N ALA A 72 6.26 1.17 -7.14
CA ALA A 72 5.53 0.10 -6.46
C ALA A 72 6.30 -0.47 -5.27
N PHE A 73 7.63 -0.52 -5.34
CA PHE A 73 8.49 -1.17 -4.33
C PHE A 73 9.34 -0.19 -3.50
N VAL A 74 9.55 1.04 -3.97
CA VAL A 74 10.17 2.11 -3.17
C VAL A 74 9.05 2.87 -2.47
N PRO A 75 9.01 2.89 -1.12
CA PRO A 75 7.98 3.57 -0.35
C PRO A 75 8.00 5.09 -0.49
#